data_AF-A0A1V4Y3N1-F1
#
_entry.id   AF-A0A1V4Y3N1-F1
#
_cell.length_a   1.000
_cell.length_b   1.000
_cell.length_c   1.000
_cell.angle_alpha   90.00
_cell.angle_beta   90.00
_cell.angle_gamma   90.00
#
_symmetry.space_group_name_H-M   'P 1'
#
loop_
_entity.id
_entity.type
_entity.pdbx_description
1 polymer ?
#
loop_
_entity_poly.entity_id
_entity_poly.type
_entity_poly.pdbx_seq_one_letter_code
_entity_poly.pdbx_strand_id
1 'polypeptide(L)' 'MQKIPYMLVIGDREMEAGQISPRQRDGRNLGSIGVEAFVALVREQCDRYQ' A
#
# COMPACT_ATOMS: atom_id res chain seq x y z
N MET A 1 9.53 -1.22 19.40
CA MET A 1 8.10 -1.14 19.02
C MET A 1 8.02 -1.03 17.50
N GLN A 2 7.58 -2.09 16.81
CA GLN A 2 7.56 -2.12 15.34
C GLN A 2 6.48 -1.15 14.83
N LYS A 3 6.88 -0.17 14.02
CA LYS A 3 5.93 0.77 13.40
C LYS A 3 5.41 0.13 12.12
N ILE A 4 4.10 -0.08 12.01
CA ILE A 4 3.48 -0.52 10.75
C ILE A 4 3.43 0.70 9.81
N PRO A 5 4.10 0.68 8.65
CA PRO A 5 4.18 1.83 7.74
C PRO A 5 2.92 1.99 6.87
N TYR A 6 2.28 0.86 6.51
CA TYR A 6 1.13 0.80 5.62
C TYR A 6 0.03 -0.09 6.20
N MET A 7 -1.23 0.34 6.03
CA MET A 7 -2.43 -0.44 6.29
C MET A 7 -3.14 -0.65 4.97
N LEU A 8 -3.37 -1.91 4.58
CA LEU A 8 -4.05 -2.24 3.33
C LEU A 8 -5.54 -2.39 3.57
N VAL A 9 -6.35 -1.61 2.86
CA VAL A 9 -7.80 -1.74 2.84
C VAL A 9 -8.21 -2.44 1.55
N ILE A 10 -8.96 -3.53 1.70
CA ILE A 10 -9.46 -4.34 0.59
C ILE A 10 -10.95 -4.55 0.84
N GLY A 11 -11.80 -3.90 0.06
CA GLY A 11 -13.23 -4.17 0.01
C GLY A 11 -13.59 -5.00 -1.23
N ASP A 12 -14.89 -5.19 -1.42
CA ASP A 12 -15.42 -5.95 -2.56
C ASP A 12 -15.04 -5.30 -3.90
N ARG A 13 -15.10 -3.97 -3.98
CA ARG A 13 -14.70 -3.20 -5.17
C ARG A 13 -13.23 -3.39 -5.52
N GLU A 14 -12.36 -3.38 -4.50
CA GLU A 14 -10.92 -3.57 -4.69
C GLU A 14 -10.61 -4.99 -5.16
N MET A 15 -11.29 -6.00 -4.61
CA MET A 15 -11.15 -7.39 -5.09
C MET A 15 -11.58 -7.54 -6.55
N GLU A 16 -12.73 -7.00 -6.94
CA GLU A 16 -13.22 -7.08 -8.33
C GLU A 16 -12.27 -6.41 -9.32
N ALA A 17 -11.64 -5.31 -8.91
CA ALA A 17 -10.70 -4.56 -9.74
C ALA A 17 -9.24 -5.10 -9.68
N GLY A 18 -8.94 -6.07 -8.81
CA GLY A 18 -7.57 -6.53 -8.58
C GLY A 18 -6.66 -5.44 -7.98
N GLN A 19 -7.24 -4.57 -7.17
CA GLN A 19 -6.58 -3.41 -6.57
C GLN A 19 -6.58 -3.51 -5.04
N ILE A 20 -5.85 -2.61 -4.40
CA ILE A 20 -5.82 -2.42 -2.96
C ILE A 20 -5.73 -0.92 -2.68
N SER A 21 -6.23 -0.49 -1.52
CA SER A 21 -6.11 0.90 -1.05
C SER A 21 -5.14 1.00 0.13
N PRO A 22 -3.84 1.31 -0.10
CA PRO A 22 -2.88 1.44 0.97
C PRO A 22 -3.01 2.80 1.68
N ARG A 23 -3.15 2.75 2.99
CA ARG A 23 -3.14 3.91 3.88
C ARG A 23 -1.81 3.97 4.64
N GLN A 24 -1.08 5.07 4.49
CA GLN A 24 0.13 5.32 5.26
C GLN A 24 -0.22 5.69 6.70
N ARG A 25 0.72 5.39 7.61
CA ARG A 25 0.58 5.72 9.03
C ARG A 25 0.40 7.22 9.30
N ASP A 26 0.96 8.08 8.46
CA ASP A 26 0.85 9.55 8.57
C ASP A 26 -0.52 10.09 8.15
N GLY A 27 -1.44 9.21 7.75
CA GLY A 27 -2.79 9.55 7.32
C GLY A 27 -2.91 9.78 5.82
N ARG A 28 -1.81 9.73 5.05
CA ARG A 28 -1.87 9.82 3.58
C ARG A 28 -2.46 8.54 3.00
N ASN A 29 -3.34 8.71 2.02
CA ASN A 29 -3.93 7.62 1.27
C ASN A 29 -3.33 7.60 -0.13
N LEU A 30 -2.86 6.43 -0.58
CA LEU A 30 -2.32 6.24 -1.91
C LEU A 30 -3.41 5.95 -2.96
N GLY A 31 -4.67 5.81 -2.52
CA GLY A 31 -5.81 5.44 -3.37
C GLY A 31 -5.77 3.98 -3.79
N SER A 32 -6.74 3.56 -4.60
CA SER A 32 -6.75 2.20 -5.15
C SER A 32 -5.67 2.05 -6.22
N ILE A 33 -4.69 1.21 -5.94
CA ILE A 33 -3.60 0.86 -6.85
C ILE A 33 -3.56 -0.66 -7.04
N GLY A 34 -3.02 -1.10 -8.17
CA GLY A 34 -2.84 -2.54 -8.42
C GLY A 34 -1.88 -3.18 -7.43
N VAL A 35 -2.09 -4.47 -7.14
CA VAL A 35 -1.23 -5.24 -6.22
C VAL A 35 0.24 -5.17 -6.63
N GLU A 36 0.54 -5.40 -7.91
CA GLU A 36 1.91 -5.34 -8.44
C GLU A 36 2.55 -3.96 -8.30
N ALA A 37 1.77 -2.90 -8.53
CA ALA A 37 2.24 -1.52 -8.36
C ALA A 37 2.57 -1.21 -6.90
N PHE A 38 1.78 -1.74 -5.95
CA PHE A 38 2.10 -1.60 -4.53
C PHE A 38 3.36 -2.35 -4.13
N VAL A 39 3.55 -3.59 -4.62
CA VAL A 39 4.78 -4.36 -4.35
C VAL A 39 6.02 -3.63 -4.86
N ALA A 40 5.97 -3.07 -6.07
CA ALA A 40 7.05 -2.27 -6.62
C ALA A 40 7.34 -1.03 -5.75
N LEU A 41 6.29 -0.31 -5.32
CA LEU A 41 6.42 0.85 -4.45
C LEU A 41 7.08 0.49 -3.10
N VAL A 42 6.67 -0.62 -2.48
CA VAL A 42 7.27 -1.05 -1.20
C VAL A 42 8.73 -1.42 -1.37
N ARG A 43 9.09 -2.15 -2.43
CA ARG A 43 10.50 -2.47 -2.74
C ARG A 43 11.34 -1.22 -2.89
N GLU A 44 10.88 -0.27 -3.70
CA GLU A 44 11.58 1.00 -3.94
C GLU A 44 11.74 1.83 -2.65
N GLN A 45 10.77 1.78 -1.74
CA GLN A 45 10.85 2.44 -0.43
C GLN A 45 11.83 1.74 0.50
N CYS A 46 11.90 0.41 0.49
CA CYS A 46 12.89 -0.35 1.24
C CYS A 46 14.32 -0.10 0.72
N ASP A 47 14.50 -0.08 -0.59
CA ASP A 47 15.81 0.17 -1.21
C ASP A 47 16.33 1.58 -0.94
N ARG A 48 15.42 2.56 -0.81
CA ARG A 48 15.75 3.95 -0.45
C ARG A 48 15.91 4.20 1.04
N TYR A 49 15.55 3.25 1.90
CA TYR A 49 15.74 3.35 3.35
C TYR A 49 17.19 2.98 3.70
N GLN A 50 18.09 3.95 3.56
CA GLN A 50 19.50 3.85 3.97
C GLN A 50 19.69 4.25 5.44
#